data_AF-A0A7Y6PPH2-F1
#
_entry.id   AF-A0A7Y6PPH2-F1
#
_cell.length_a   1.000
_cell.length_b   1.000
_cell.length_c   1.000
_cell.angle_alpha   90.00
_cell.angle_beta   90.00
_cell.angle_gamma   90.00
#
_symmetry.space_group_name_H-M   'P 1'
#
loop_
_entity.id
_entity.type
_entity.pdbx_description
1 polymer ?
#
loop_
_entity_poly.entity_id
_entity_poly.type
_entity_poly.pdbx_seq_one_letter_code
_entity_poly.pdbx_strand_id
1 'polypeptide(L)' 'MASNTKATTVKRKNRHEKAGRRRKNKQARKSTASKTELFAGLGEPGKPAPKR' A
#
# COMPACT_ATOMS: atom_id res chain seq x y z
N MET A 1 27.01 -20.70 -9.17
CA MET A 1 26.89 -20.00 -7.87
C MET A 1 26.86 -18.51 -8.13
N ALA A 2 25.79 -17.80 -7.78
CA ALA A 2 25.73 -16.36 -8.01
C ALA A 2 26.72 -15.67 -7.07
N SER A 3 27.89 -15.30 -7.58
CA SER A 3 28.88 -14.51 -6.85
C SER A 3 28.20 -13.23 -6.35
N ASN A 4 28.28 -12.97 -5.05
CA ASN A 4 27.76 -11.76 -4.43
C ASN A 4 28.52 -10.55 -4.98
N THR A 5 28.06 -10.03 -6.12
CA THR A 5 28.65 -8.85 -6.75
C THR A 5 28.43 -7.62 -5.87
N LYS A 6 29.24 -6.57 -6.07
CA LYS A 6 29.05 -5.28 -5.40
C LYS A 6 27.62 -4.73 -5.55
N ALA A 7 26.92 -5.09 -6.62
CA ALA A 7 25.52 -4.74 -6.83
C ALA A 7 24.56 -5.41 -5.82
N THR A 8 24.80 -6.67 -5.42
CA THR A 8 23.92 -7.37 -4.47
C THR A 8 24.11 -6.83 -3.06
N THR A 9 25.34 -6.47 -2.68
CA THR A 9 25.63 -5.87 -1.37
C THR A 9 24.99 -4.49 -1.22
N VAL A 10 25.07 -3.65 -2.25
CA VAL A 10 24.40 -2.34 -2.31
C VAL A 10 22.87 -2.49 -2.27
N LYS A 11 22.30 -3.48 -2.99
CA LYS A 11 20.85 -3.76 -2.92
C LYS A 11 20.42 -4.19 -1.51
N ARG A 12 21.21 -5.02 -0.83
CA ARG A 12 20.94 -5.47 0.55
C ARG A 12 20.97 -4.30 1.54
N LYS A 13 22.00 -3.44 1.47
CA LYS A 13 22.12 -2.22 2.29
C LYS A 13 20.89 -1.31 2.09
N ASN A 14 20.55 -1.02 0.83
CA ASN A 14 19.39 -0.19 0.48
C ASN A 14 18.05 -0.77 0.98
N ARG A 15 17.88 -2.09 0.96
CA ARG A 15 16.64 -2.73 1.46
C ARG A 15 16.47 -2.49 2.97
N HIS A 16 17.57 -2.55 3.73
CA HIS A 16 17.55 -2.30 5.17
C HIS A 16 17.31 -0.81 5.47
N GLU A 17 18.14 0.07 4.92
CA GLU A 17 18.07 1.52 5.17
C GLU A 17 16.71 2.12 4.75
N LYS A 18 16.17 1.68 3.61
CA LYS A 18 14.91 2.23 3.06
C LYS A 18 13.66 1.47 3.54
N ALA A 19 13.79 0.49 4.45
CA ALA A 19 12.67 -0.34 4.90
C ALA A 19 11.55 0.51 5.53
N GLY A 20 11.90 1.42 6.44
CA GLY A 20 10.94 2.31 7.10
C GLY A 20 10.20 3.22 6.12
N ARG A 21 10.93 3.87 5.21
CA ARG A 21 10.36 4.72 4.16
C ARG A 21 9.39 3.95 3.27
N ARG A 22 9.77 2.74 2.83
CA ARG A 22 8.89 1.88 2.00
C ARG A 22 7.61 1.49 2.74
N ARG A 23 7.71 1.17 4.04
CA ARG A 23 6.54 0.84 4.88
C ARG A 23 5.59 2.03 4.98
N LYS A 24 6.11 3.22 5.32
CA LYS A 24 5.32 4.45 5.40
C LYS A 24 4.64 4.79 4.07
N ASN A 25 5.36 4.70 2.95
CA ASN A 25 4.77 4.94 1.63
C ASN A 25 3.63 3.96 1.28
N LYS A 26 3.76 2.68 1.66
CA LYS A 26 2.70 1.69 1.46
C LYS A 26 1.45 2.01 2.30
N GLN A 27 1.65 2.46 3.54
CA GLN A 27 0.56 2.86 4.43
C GLN A 27 -0.11 4.17 3.99
N ALA A 28 0.67 5.15 3.53
CA ALA A 28 0.14 6.42 3.02
C ALA A 28 -0.77 6.25 1.80
N ARG A 29 -0.57 5.20 0.98
CA ARG A 29 -1.50 4.87 -0.11
C ARG A 29 -2.87 4.37 0.37
N LYS A 30 -2.98 3.99 1.64
CA LYS A 30 -4.20 3.47 2.27
C LYS A 30 -4.78 4.42 3.33
N SER A 31 -4.16 5.57 3.59
CA SER A 31 -4.60 6.48 4.64
C SER A 31 -5.85 7.27 4.26
N THR A 32 -6.13 7.41 2.96
CA THR A 32 -7.39 7.96 2.45
C THR A 32 -8.19 6.81 1.84
N ALA A 33 -9.32 6.49 2.46
CA ALA A 33 -10.27 5.55 1.87
C ALA A 33 -10.71 6.11 0.51
N SER A 34 -10.72 5.24 -0.50
CA SER A 34 -11.27 5.56 -1.81
C SER A 34 -12.77 5.89 -1.69
N LYS A 35 -13.31 6.67 -2.63
CA LYS A 35 -14.77 6.97 -2.66
C LYS A 35 -15.59 5.67 -2.57
N THR A 36 -15.17 4.62 -3.26
CA THR A 36 -15.80 3.30 -3.20
C THR A 36 -15.79 2.69 -1.80
N GLU A 37 -14.68 2.79 -1.06
CA GLU A 37 -14.59 2.30 0.32
C GLU A 37 -15.40 3.15 1.31
N LEU A 38 -15.43 4.48 1.11
CA LEU A 38 -16.20 5.41 1.95
C LEU A 38 -17.71 5.17 1.86
N PHE A 39 -18.20 4.86 0.66
CA PHE A 39 -19.64 4.75 0.38
C PHE A 39 -20.13 3.30 0.24
N ALA A 40 -19.29 2.29 0.49
CA ALA A 40 -19.64 0.87 0.34
C ALA A 40 -20.90 0.43 1.13
N GLY A 41 -21.17 1.08 2.27
CA GLY A 41 -22.35 0.80 3.10
C GLY A 41 -23.58 1.65 2.81
N LEU A 42 -23.48 2.64 1.89
CA LEU A 42 -24.53 3.64 1.66
C LEU A 42 -25.42 3.33 0.44
N GLY A 43 -25.12 2.24 -0.29
CA GLY A 43 -25.83 1.88 -1.53
C GLY A 43 -25.41 2.75 -2.72
N GLU A 44 -26.04 2.53 -3.87
CA GLU A 44 -25.81 3.38 -5.04
C GLU A 44 -26.51 4.75 -4.87
N PRO A 45 -25.87 5.85 -5.30
CA PRO A 45 -26.50 7.17 -5.26
C PRO A 45 -27.79 7.16 -6.09
N GLY A 46 -28.91 7.51 -5.44
CA GLY A 46 -30.24 7.50 -6.06
C GLY A 46 -31.05 6.22 -5.84
N LYS A 47 -30.51 5.20 -5.18
CA LYS A 47 -31.24 3.99 -4.76
C LYS A 47 -31.31 3.92 -3.23
N PRO A 48 -32.40 3.39 -2.65
CA PRO A 48 -32.47 3.20 -1.21
C PRO A 48 -31.35 2.26 -0.75
N ALA A 49 -30.73 2.60 0.40
CA ALA A 49 -29.68 1.78 0.98
C ALA A 49 -30.21 0.36 1.23
N PRO A 50 -29.43 -0.70 0.94
CA PRO A 50 -29.86 -2.07 1.12
C PRO A 50 -30.25 -2.31 2.59
N LYS A 51 -31.45 -2.86 2.81
CA LYS A 51 -31.88 -3.30 4.15
C LYS A 51 -30.92 -4.41 4.60
N ARG A 52 -30.30 -4.21 5.76
CA ARG A 52 -29.50 -5.24 6.44
C ARG A 52 -30.38 -6.41 6.88
#